data_AF-A0A815PCQ5-F1
#
_entry.id   AF-A0A815PCQ5-F1
#
_cell.length_a   1.000
_cell.length_b   1.000
_cell.length_c   1.000
_cell.angle_alpha   90.00
_cell.angle_beta   90.00
_cell.angle_gamma   90.00
#
_symmetry.space_group_name_H-M   'P 1'
#
loop_
_entity.id
_entity.type
_entity.pdbx_description
1 polymer ?
#
loop_
_entity_poly.entity_id
_entity_poly.type
_entity_poly.pdbx_seq_one_letter_code
_entity_poly.pdbx_strand_id
1 'polypeptide(L)'
;MDYLFRGFTLVVIVVIVYAGDLPYQDRERIHCYPDRKLPFSKEECLAHKCLFDDKALPNKLQCYRVKISFQNKKIVLKEQNDSKYRIDCASDIDEYRSFCVFDVTQNRTLNMTNQTCTNRGCTWDPNASSGIATCYIPIEKDGYNVTEQLNPNSNATIHYTLNRLNNGFSIFNHDINKLDIQVSVSGPEMIRMTIRDASATRYEVPVLIHWDPLVSTAFPARIKFEMTQNEYGQNGFRVKRTDTQSILFDTSFFANGFVYDDKFIQIITTIPSRNIYEKRRCAT
;
A
#
# COMPACT_ATOMS: atom_id res chain seq x y z
N MET A 1 -10.97 -32.54 -3.11
CA MET A 1 -11.12 -31.78 -1.85
C MET A 1 -11.00 -30.32 -2.21
N ASP A 2 -12.15 -29.70 -2.43
CA ASP A 2 -12.29 -28.35 -2.94
C ASP A 2 -12.04 -27.32 -1.83
N TYR A 3 -10.90 -26.65 -1.87
CA TYR A 3 -10.69 -25.42 -1.10
C TYR A 3 -11.42 -24.28 -1.83
N LEU A 4 -12.71 -24.14 -1.52
CA LEU A 4 -13.50 -22.96 -1.84
C LEU A 4 -12.82 -21.72 -1.22
N PHE A 5 -12.30 -20.84 -2.07
CA PHE A 5 -11.75 -19.53 -1.71
C PHE A 5 -12.82 -18.72 -0.96
N ARG A 6 -12.78 -18.75 0.37
CA ARG A 6 -13.50 -17.82 1.24
C ARG A 6 -12.66 -16.55 1.36
N GLY A 7 -13.30 -15.41 1.20
CA GLY A 7 -12.68 -14.10 1.06
C GLY A 7 -11.65 -13.74 2.14
N PHE A 8 -10.70 -12.90 1.77
CA PHE A 8 -9.53 -12.55 2.58
C PHE A 8 -9.84 -11.39 3.54
N THR A 9 -9.13 -11.36 4.67
CA THR A 9 -8.99 -10.19 5.55
C THR A 9 -7.77 -9.38 5.14
N LEU A 10 -7.88 -8.06 5.05
CA LEU A 10 -6.74 -7.19 4.76
C LEU A 10 -6.04 -6.75 6.05
N VAL A 11 -4.75 -7.08 6.15
CA VAL A 11 -3.85 -6.57 7.19
C VAL A 11 -2.84 -5.65 6.54
N VAL A 12 -2.88 -4.36 6.87
CA VAL A 12 -1.89 -3.38 6.43
C VAL A 12 -0.91 -3.13 7.57
N ILE A 13 0.32 -3.59 7.38
CA ILE A 13 1.43 -3.33 8.30
C ILE A 13 2.33 -2.28 7.65
N VAL A 14 2.36 -1.08 8.23
CA VAL A 14 3.29 -0.04 7.81
C VAL A 14 4.52 -0.14 8.70
N VAL A 15 5.56 -0.83 8.21
CA VAL A 15 6.87 -0.90 8.87
C VAL A 15 7.76 0.18 8.27
N ILE A 16 8.17 1.14 9.09
CA ILE A 16 9.08 2.20 8.65
C ILE A 16 10.45 1.89 9.21
N VAL A 17 11.38 1.56 8.32
CA VAL A 17 12.79 1.41 8.69
C VAL A 17 13.40 2.82 8.75
N TYR A 18 13.81 3.25 9.94
CA TYR A 18 14.64 4.43 10.10
C TYR A 18 16.00 4.18 9.42
N ALA A 19 16.20 4.76 8.24
CA ALA A 19 17.54 5.09 7.79
C ALA A 19 17.88 6.45 8.41
N GLY A 20 18.56 6.44 9.55
CA GLY A 20 19.11 7.66 10.15
C GLY A 20 19.97 8.40 9.13
N ASP A 21 19.84 9.74 9.12
CA ASP A 21 20.63 10.71 8.37
C ASP A 21 21.47 10.11 7.23
N LEU A 22 20.81 9.78 6.11
CA LEU A 22 21.54 9.58 4.87
C LEU A 22 21.82 10.97 4.31
N PRO A 23 23.08 11.46 4.34
CA PRO A 23 23.43 12.70 3.67
C PRO A 23 23.13 12.50 2.19
N TYR A 24 22.18 13.28 1.69
CA TYR A 24 21.91 13.44 0.28
C TYR A 24 23.19 13.99 -0.38
N GLN A 25 24.00 13.09 -0.93
CA GLN A 25 24.96 13.40 -1.96
C GLN A 25 25.07 12.22 -2.93
N ASP A 26 24.64 12.50 -4.16
CA ASP A 26 24.74 11.69 -5.36
C ASP A 26 26.01 10.83 -5.40
N ARG A 27 25.82 9.54 -5.18
CA ARG A 27 26.45 8.40 -5.88
C ARG A 27 25.83 7.13 -5.32
N GLU A 28 24.85 6.62 -6.07
CA GLU A 28 23.92 5.52 -5.81
C GLU A 28 24.62 4.19 -5.54
N ARG A 29 25.07 3.97 -4.30
CA ARG A 29 25.59 2.68 -3.81
C ARG A 29 24.65 2.13 -2.76
N ILE A 30 23.95 1.03 -3.07
CA ILE A 30 23.08 0.34 -2.11
C ILE A 30 23.91 -0.64 -1.30
N HIS A 31 23.78 -0.60 0.04
CA HIS A 31 24.51 -1.52 0.93
C HIS A 31 24.06 -2.96 0.74
N CYS A 32 25.02 -3.85 0.42
CA CYS A 32 24.71 -5.28 0.25
C CYS A 32 24.46 -6.02 1.57
N TYR A 33 24.97 -5.48 2.68
CA TYR A 33 24.85 -6.07 4.02
C TYR A 33 24.42 -5.05 5.08
N PRO A 34 23.19 -4.52 5.04
CA PRO A 34 22.77 -3.41 5.90
C PRO A 34 22.94 -3.69 7.40
N ASP A 35 22.95 -4.97 7.79
CA ASP A 35 23.04 -5.42 9.18
C ASP A 35 24.48 -5.68 9.69
N ARG A 36 25.51 -5.48 8.85
CA ARG A 36 26.92 -5.75 9.20
C ARG A 36 27.79 -4.53 8.94
N LYS A 37 28.62 -4.13 9.92
CA LYS A 37 29.57 -3.02 9.79
C LYS A 37 31.03 -3.53 9.76
N LEU A 38 31.80 -3.02 8.78
CA LEU A 38 33.26 -3.12 8.58
C LEU A 38 33.83 -4.46 8.05
N PRO A 39 35.02 -4.38 7.42
CA PRO A 39 35.20 -4.43 5.97
C PRO A 39 34.88 -5.82 5.39
N PHE A 40 34.26 -5.83 4.21
CA PHE A 40 33.98 -7.07 3.49
C PHE A 40 35.19 -7.48 2.69
N SER A 41 35.53 -8.77 2.69
CA SER A 41 36.49 -9.28 1.71
C SER A 41 35.89 -9.17 0.30
N LYS A 42 36.76 -9.06 -0.71
CA LYS A 42 36.35 -9.01 -2.11
C LYS A 42 35.61 -10.30 -2.49
N GLU A 43 36.06 -11.46 -1.97
CA GLU A 43 35.39 -12.74 -2.19
C GLU A 43 33.97 -12.77 -1.62
N GLU A 44 33.75 -12.30 -0.38
CA GLU A 44 32.41 -12.26 0.23
C GLU A 44 31.45 -11.30 -0.48
N CYS A 45 31.97 -10.18 -0.99
CA CYS A 45 31.14 -9.23 -1.75
C CYS A 45 30.67 -9.83 -3.08
N LEU A 46 31.60 -10.46 -3.82
CA LEU A 46 31.30 -11.06 -5.11
C LEU A 46 30.40 -12.31 -4.97
N ALA A 47 30.56 -13.10 -3.91
CA ALA A 47 29.69 -14.24 -3.60
C ALA A 47 28.20 -13.84 -3.48
N HIS A 48 27.91 -12.62 -3.04
CA HIS A 48 26.56 -12.07 -2.91
C HIS A 48 26.05 -11.30 -4.14
N LYS A 49 26.72 -11.45 -5.29
CA LYS A 49 26.40 -10.81 -6.57
C LYS A 49 26.37 -9.27 -6.45
N CYS A 50 27.31 -8.73 -5.69
CA CYS A 50 27.52 -7.29 -5.51
C CYS A 50 28.80 -6.84 -6.22
N LEU A 51 28.95 -5.54 -6.41
CA LEU A 51 30.18 -4.93 -6.91
C LEU A 51 31.06 -4.52 -5.74
N PHE A 52 32.36 -4.74 -5.90
CA PHE A 52 33.39 -4.35 -4.94
C PHE A 52 34.27 -3.25 -5.53
N ASP A 53 34.44 -2.15 -4.79
CA ASP A 53 35.31 -1.02 -5.14
C ASP A 53 36.50 -0.96 -4.19
N ASP A 54 37.64 -1.48 -4.69
CA ASP A 54 38.93 -1.51 -4.01
C ASP A 54 39.48 -0.10 -3.68
N LYS A 55 38.89 0.96 -4.24
CA LYS A 55 39.32 2.37 -4.10
C LYS A 55 38.31 3.26 -3.38
N ALA A 56 37.30 2.70 -2.74
CA ALA A 56 36.29 3.50 -2.05
C ALA A 56 36.91 4.27 -0.86
N LEU A 57 36.61 5.57 -0.77
CA LEU A 57 36.98 6.42 0.37
C LEU A 57 36.37 5.88 1.68
N PRO A 58 36.94 6.21 2.87
CA PRO A 58 36.48 5.68 4.17
C PRO A 58 34.98 5.86 4.45
N ASN A 59 34.36 6.90 3.88
CA ASN A 59 32.93 7.21 4.02
C ASN A 59 32.08 6.73 2.83
N LYS A 60 32.60 5.86 1.95
CA LYS A 60 31.88 5.30 0.81
C LYS A 60 31.86 3.77 0.91
N LEU A 61 30.72 3.18 0.53
CA LEU A 61 30.58 1.72 0.52
C LEU A 61 31.56 1.07 -0.46
N GLN A 62 32.35 0.13 0.06
CA GLN A 62 33.22 -0.75 -0.73
C GLN A 62 32.43 -1.86 -1.43
N CYS A 63 31.46 -2.49 -0.75
CA CYS A 63 30.60 -3.52 -1.34
C CYS A 63 29.18 -2.99 -1.56
N TYR A 64 28.73 -2.89 -2.81
CA TYR A 64 27.46 -2.27 -3.15
C TYR A 64 26.76 -2.89 -4.36
N ARG A 65 25.45 -2.64 -4.48
CA ARG A 65 24.68 -2.88 -5.71
C ARG A 65 24.47 -1.59 -6.48
N VAL A 66 24.56 -1.68 -7.81
CA VAL A 66 24.18 -0.58 -8.72
C VAL A 66 22.67 -0.61 -8.90
N LYS A 67 22.06 0.57 -8.97
CA LYS A 67 20.68 0.74 -9.39
C LYS A 67 20.54 0.34 -10.87
N ILE A 68 19.49 -0.37 -11.22
CA ILE A 68 19.05 -0.42 -12.62
C ILE A 68 18.55 0.99 -12.94
N SER A 69 19.18 1.66 -13.89
CA SER A 69 18.75 2.99 -14.35
C SER A 69 17.47 2.86 -15.16
N PHE A 70 16.48 3.68 -14.82
CA PHE A 70 15.21 3.82 -15.52
C PHE A 70 15.40 4.69 -16.78
N GLN A 71 15.81 4.09 -17.89
CA GLN A 71 15.73 4.74 -19.19
C GLN A 71 14.47 4.28 -19.94
N ASN A 72 13.71 5.27 -20.44
CA ASN A 72 12.54 5.15 -21.31
C ASN A 72 11.16 4.92 -20.67
N LYS A 73 10.79 5.65 -19.61
CA LYS A 73 9.39 6.04 -19.24
C LYS A 73 8.25 5.02 -19.53
N LYS A 74 8.51 3.72 -19.47
CA LYS A 74 7.56 2.67 -19.81
C LYS A 74 7.87 1.48 -18.94
N ILE A 75 6.95 1.19 -18.04
CA ILE A 75 6.93 -0.08 -17.32
C ILE A 75 6.31 -1.08 -18.30
N VAL A 76 7.14 -1.93 -18.90
CA VAL A 76 6.67 -3.26 -19.30
C VAL A 76 7.03 -4.16 -18.13
N LEU A 77 6.07 -4.39 -17.24
CA LEU A 77 6.15 -5.57 -16.39
C LEU A 77 6.19 -6.75 -17.37
N LYS A 78 7.33 -7.42 -17.48
CA LYS A 78 7.31 -8.79 -18.01
C LYS A 78 6.53 -9.58 -16.98
N GLU A 79 5.26 -9.79 -17.29
CA GLU A 79 4.33 -10.63 -16.56
C GLU A 79 5.03 -11.96 -16.25
N GLN A 80 5.29 -12.20 -14.96
CA GLN A 80 5.19 -13.55 -14.46
C GLN A 80 3.76 -13.75 -14.02
N ASN A 81 3.20 -14.83 -14.53
CA ASN A 81 1.83 -15.30 -14.45
C ASN A 81 1.39 -15.66 -13.02
N ASP A 82 1.56 -14.77 -12.07
CA ASP A 82 1.14 -14.96 -10.68
C ASP A 82 0.09 -13.90 -10.33
N SER A 83 -1.17 -14.22 -10.67
CA SER A 83 -2.35 -13.37 -10.55
C SER A 83 -2.78 -13.09 -9.11
N LYS A 84 -1.88 -13.25 -8.13
CA LYS A 84 -2.26 -13.25 -6.71
C LYS A 84 -2.25 -11.86 -6.07
N TYR A 85 -1.37 -10.95 -6.49
CA TYR A 85 -1.33 -9.55 -6.00
C TYR A 85 -0.75 -8.61 -7.07
N ARG A 86 -1.46 -7.53 -7.40
CA ARG A 86 -1.04 -6.51 -8.37
C ARG A 86 -0.76 -5.19 -7.64
N ILE A 87 0.46 -4.65 -7.81
CA ILE A 87 0.83 -3.31 -7.32
C ILE A 87 1.01 -2.43 -8.55
N ASP A 88 0.08 -1.51 -8.77
CA ASP A 88 0.17 -0.51 -9.83
C ASP A 88 0.72 0.80 -9.26
N CYS A 89 1.84 1.28 -9.81
CA CYS A 89 2.39 2.58 -9.46
C CYS A 89 2.10 3.57 -10.60
N ALA A 90 1.36 4.64 -10.29
CA ALA A 90 1.25 5.79 -11.19
C ALA A 90 2.33 6.82 -10.83
N SER A 91 3.03 7.35 -11.84
CA SER A 91 3.87 8.54 -11.65
C SER A 91 2.99 9.76 -11.38
N ASP A 92 3.56 10.83 -10.84
CA ASP A 92 2.95 12.15 -10.59
C ASP A 92 2.06 12.60 -11.76
N ILE A 93 0.79 12.22 -11.70
CA ILE A 93 -0.27 12.68 -12.59
C ILE A 93 -1.11 13.57 -11.69
N ASP A 94 -1.25 14.85 -12.04
CA ASP A 94 -2.05 15.83 -11.31
C ASP A 94 -3.55 15.45 -11.26
N GLU A 95 -3.94 14.47 -12.08
CA GLU A 95 -5.29 13.93 -12.25
C GLU A 95 -5.28 12.39 -12.27
N TYR A 96 -5.08 11.75 -11.10
CA TYR A 96 -5.27 10.29 -11.00
C TYR A 96 -6.75 9.94 -10.89
N ARG A 97 -7.16 8.88 -11.59
CA ARG A 97 -8.50 8.31 -11.53
C ARG A 97 -8.42 6.83 -11.22
N SER A 98 -9.17 6.38 -10.21
CA SER A 98 -9.27 4.97 -9.86
C SER A 98 -9.89 4.20 -11.03
N PHE A 99 -9.14 3.27 -11.61
CA PHE A 99 -9.64 2.44 -12.70
C PHE A 99 -10.92 1.73 -12.25
N CYS A 100 -11.96 1.71 -13.08
CA CYS A 100 -13.18 0.94 -12.79
C CYS A 100 -13.09 -0.50 -13.31
N VAL A 101 -12.03 -0.81 -14.07
CA VAL A 101 -11.94 -2.08 -14.78
C VAL A 101 -10.66 -2.79 -14.41
N PHE A 102 -10.83 -3.79 -13.55
CA PHE A 102 -9.76 -4.59 -12.98
C PHE A 102 -9.57 -5.93 -13.71
N ASP A 103 -10.56 -6.36 -14.48
CA ASP A 103 -10.65 -7.72 -15.03
C ASP A 103 -10.08 -7.87 -16.45
N VAL A 104 -9.47 -6.81 -17.01
CA VAL A 104 -8.90 -6.87 -18.36
C VAL A 104 -7.53 -7.54 -18.30
N THR A 105 -7.51 -8.87 -18.35
CA THR A 105 -6.29 -9.61 -18.71
C THR A 105 -5.90 -9.25 -20.15
N GLN A 106 -4.60 -9.10 -20.44
CA GLN A 106 -4.07 -8.68 -21.76
C GLN A 106 -4.55 -9.50 -22.98
N ASN A 107 -5.22 -10.64 -22.77
CA ASN A 107 -5.78 -11.51 -23.82
C ASN A 107 -7.33 -11.53 -23.92
N ARG A 108 -8.05 -10.74 -23.11
CA ARG A 108 -9.47 -10.46 -23.36
C ARG A 108 -9.61 -8.98 -23.61
N THR A 109 -9.59 -8.60 -24.89
CA THR A 109 -10.03 -7.30 -25.38
C THR A 109 -11.52 -7.14 -25.09
N LEU A 110 -11.87 -6.85 -23.82
CA LEU A 110 -13.05 -6.05 -23.58
C LEU A 110 -12.77 -4.73 -24.27
N ASN A 111 -13.37 -4.53 -25.44
CA ASN A 111 -13.42 -3.23 -26.09
C ASN A 111 -14.07 -2.29 -25.08
N MET A 112 -13.23 -1.52 -24.39
CA MET A 112 -13.69 -0.57 -23.41
C MET A 112 -14.42 0.54 -24.16
N THR A 113 -15.74 0.54 -24.04
CA THR A 113 -16.61 1.56 -24.60
C THR A 113 -17.34 2.31 -23.49
N ASN A 114 -17.87 3.48 -23.82
CA ASN A 114 -18.75 4.25 -22.95
C ASN A 114 -19.84 3.36 -22.32
N GLN A 115 -20.51 2.54 -23.13
CA GLN A 115 -21.60 1.68 -22.65
C GLN A 115 -21.10 0.60 -21.68
N THR A 116 -19.98 -0.05 -21.96
CA THR A 116 -19.41 -1.05 -21.03
C THR A 116 -18.94 -0.44 -19.71
N CYS A 117 -18.52 0.83 -19.72
CA CYS A 117 -18.12 1.56 -18.53
C CYS A 117 -19.33 1.98 -17.67
N THR A 118 -20.31 2.63 -18.31
CA THR A 118 -21.51 3.16 -17.64
C THR A 118 -22.43 2.05 -17.14
N ASN A 119 -22.48 0.89 -17.81
CA ASN A 119 -23.18 -0.30 -17.30
C ASN A 119 -22.60 -0.84 -15.99
N ARG A 120 -21.33 -0.51 -15.66
CA ARG A 120 -20.72 -0.79 -14.35
C ARG A 120 -20.95 0.32 -13.32
N GLY A 121 -21.77 1.32 -13.65
CA GLY A 121 -22.03 2.49 -12.81
C GLY A 121 -20.90 3.53 -12.79
N CYS A 122 -19.88 3.37 -13.64
CA CYS A 122 -18.67 4.18 -13.69
C CYS A 122 -18.76 5.34 -14.69
N THR A 123 -17.79 6.24 -14.60
CA THR A 123 -17.71 7.42 -15.48
C THR A 123 -16.78 7.17 -16.65
N TRP A 124 -17.24 7.57 -17.84
CA TRP A 124 -16.49 7.51 -19.09
C TRP A 124 -16.01 8.90 -19.51
N ASP A 125 -14.70 9.04 -19.74
CA ASP A 125 -14.10 10.24 -20.32
C ASP A 125 -13.31 9.89 -21.59
N PRO A 126 -13.84 10.20 -22.79
CA PRO A 126 -13.17 9.91 -24.05
C PRO A 126 -11.92 10.75 -24.29
N ASN A 127 -11.72 11.84 -23.53
CA ASN A 127 -10.60 12.77 -23.70
C ASN A 127 -9.49 12.55 -22.68
N ALA A 128 -9.55 11.46 -21.90
CA ALA A 128 -8.54 11.14 -20.90
C ALA A 128 -7.14 11.08 -21.54
N SER A 129 -6.18 11.77 -20.93
CA SER A 129 -4.79 11.76 -21.36
C SER A 129 -4.19 10.35 -21.26
N SER A 130 -3.14 10.10 -22.05
CA SER A 130 -2.43 8.81 -22.01
C SER A 130 -1.96 8.47 -20.59
N GLY A 131 -2.35 7.29 -20.09
CA GLY A 131 -2.05 6.84 -18.72
C GLY A 131 -3.11 7.18 -17.68
N ILE A 132 -4.11 7.99 -18.01
CA ILE A 132 -5.29 8.27 -17.17
C ILE A 132 -6.41 7.30 -17.57
N ALA A 133 -7.15 6.80 -16.58
CA ALA A 133 -8.26 5.90 -16.82
C ALA A 133 -9.40 6.59 -17.60
N THR A 134 -9.69 6.08 -18.80
CA THR A 134 -10.85 6.48 -19.62
C THR A 134 -12.17 6.03 -18.99
N CYS A 135 -12.16 4.91 -18.25
CA CYS A 135 -13.28 4.42 -17.46
C CYS A 135 -12.88 4.32 -15.98
N TYR A 136 -13.50 5.10 -15.12
CA TYR A 136 -13.07 5.29 -13.74
C TYR A 136 -14.22 5.33 -12.73
N ILE A 137 -13.89 5.01 -11.47
CA ILE A 137 -14.83 5.08 -10.35
C ILE A 137 -15.17 6.56 -10.10
N PRO A 138 -16.45 6.96 -10.12
CA PRO A 138 -16.84 8.34 -9.85
C PRO A 138 -16.41 8.75 -8.43
N ILE A 139 -15.91 9.97 -8.26
CA ILE A 139 -15.31 10.41 -6.99
C ILE A 139 -16.35 10.55 -5.88
N GLU A 140 -17.57 10.90 -6.25
CA GLU A 140 -18.73 11.05 -5.37
C GLU A 140 -19.43 9.72 -5.03
N LYS A 141 -18.99 8.60 -5.64
CA LYS A 141 -19.55 7.27 -5.42
C LYS A 141 -18.55 6.35 -4.73
N ASP A 142 -19.08 5.23 -4.23
CA ASP A 142 -18.36 4.27 -3.39
C ASP A 142 -17.81 4.85 -2.08
N GLY A 143 -17.07 4.03 -1.33
CA GLY A 143 -16.37 4.40 -0.12
C GLY A 143 -17.17 4.15 1.16
N TYR A 144 -16.55 4.49 2.28
CA TYR A 144 -17.05 4.19 3.62
C TYR A 144 -17.09 5.45 4.48
N ASN A 145 -17.96 5.51 5.46
CA ASN A 145 -17.92 6.51 6.51
C ASN A 145 -17.70 5.88 7.89
N VAL A 146 -16.97 6.58 8.75
CA VAL A 146 -16.84 6.20 10.17
C VAL A 146 -18.14 6.54 10.87
N THR A 147 -18.74 5.55 11.52
CA THR A 147 -19.97 5.74 12.30
C THR A 147 -19.75 5.61 13.79
N GLU A 148 -18.67 4.96 14.21
CA GLU A 148 -18.35 4.77 15.62
C GLU A 148 -16.83 4.69 15.80
N GLN A 149 -16.35 5.24 16.92
CA GLN A 149 -14.98 5.07 17.38
C GLN A 149 -15.03 4.60 18.83
N LEU A 150 -14.43 3.44 19.10
CA LEU A 150 -14.30 2.88 20.43
C LEU A 150 -12.82 2.89 20.83
N ASN A 151 -12.53 3.63 21.88
CA ASN A 151 -11.24 3.65 22.54
C ASN A 151 -11.38 2.86 23.85
N PRO A 152 -11.13 1.55 23.88
CA PRO A 152 -11.04 0.84 25.15
C PRO A 152 -10.00 1.56 26.02
N ASN A 153 -10.28 1.73 27.32
CA ASN A 153 -9.57 2.61 28.28
C ASN A 153 -8.10 2.24 28.58
N SER A 154 -7.40 1.63 27.64
CA SER A 154 -5.96 1.37 27.63
C SER A 154 -5.49 1.45 26.18
N ASN A 155 -4.53 2.33 25.89
CA ASN A 155 -4.04 2.76 24.57
C ASN A 155 -3.50 1.66 23.61
N ALA A 156 -3.90 0.41 23.75
CA ALA A 156 -3.39 -0.73 22.99
C ALA A 156 -4.03 -0.80 21.59
N THR A 157 -5.35 -0.66 21.46
CA THR A 157 -6.05 -0.82 20.17
C THR A 157 -7.29 0.06 20.10
N ILE A 158 -7.40 0.87 19.06
CA ILE A 158 -8.56 1.68 18.73
C ILE A 158 -9.40 0.92 17.70
N HIS A 159 -10.70 0.92 17.89
CA HIS A 159 -11.66 0.34 16.95
C HIS A 159 -12.44 1.44 16.24
N TYR A 160 -12.59 1.32 14.93
CA TYR A 160 -13.46 2.17 14.12
C TYR A 160 -14.47 1.29 13.41
N THR A 161 -15.76 1.59 13.57
CA THR A 161 -16.83 0.99 12.76
C THR A 161 -17.00 1.86 11.52
N LEU A 162 -16.84 1.27 10.34
CA LEU A 162 -17.08 1.93 9.07
C LEU A 162 -18.30 1.31 8.38
N ASN A 163 -19.22 2.14 7.92
CA ASN A 163 -20.34 1.72 7.08
C ASN A 163 -20.12 2.17 5.65
N ARG A 164 -20.48 1.32 4.70
CA ARG A 164 -20.42 1.66 3.29
C ARG A 164 -21.43 2.78 2.99
N LEU A 165 -21.02 3.76 2.19
CA LEU A 165 -21.92 4.83 1.77
C LEU A 165 -23.01 4.24 0.85
N ASN A 166 -24.28 4.47 1.20
CA ASN A 166 -25.41 3.96 0.43
C ASN A 166 -25.68 4.83 -0.80
N ASN A 167 -24.85 4.68 -1.83
CA ASN A 167 -24.96 5.39 -3.11
C ASN A 167 -25.27 4.46 -4.30
N GLY A 168 -25.60 3.19 -4.02
CA GLY A 168 -26.02 2.20 -5.02
C GLY A 168 -24.93 1.81 -6.04
N PHE A 169 -23.71 2.30 -5.90
CA PHE A 169 -22.59 1.89 -6.72
C PHE A 169 -22.04 0.55 -6.21
N SER A 170 -21.66 -0.35 -7.10
CA SER A 170 -20.94 -1.58 -6.77
C SER A 170 -20.32 -2.14 -8.04
N ILE A 171 -19.04 -2.51 -7.99
CA ILE A 171 -18.33 -3.05 -9.15
C ILE A 171 -18.62 -4.55 -9.29
N PHE A 172 -18.65 -5.27 -8.16
CA PHE A 172 -18.73 -6.73 -8.12
C PHE A 172 -19.99 -7.26 -7.42
N ASN A 173 -20.83 -6.39 -6.85
CA ASN A 173 -22.10 -6.70 -6.16
C ASN A 173 -21.98 -7.58 -4.91
N HIS A 174 -20.80 -7.74 -4.31
CA HIS A 174 -20.58 -8.46 -3.07
C HIS A 174 -19.80 -7.60 -2.04
N ASP A 175 -20.05 -6.29 -2.06
CA ASP A 175 -19.41 -5.34 -1.14
C ASP A 175 -19.80 -5.64 0.31
N ILE A 176 -18.82 -5.50 1.20
CA ILE A 176 -19.02 -5.66 2.63
C ILE A 176 -19.51 -4.32 3.21
N ASN A 177 -20.73 -4.30 3.73
CA ASN A 177 -21.38 -3.05 4.15
C ASN A 177 -20.87 -2.48 5.47
N LYS A 178 -20.35 -3.32 6.38
CA LYS A 178 -19.92 -2.90 7.71
C LYS A 178 -18.54 -3.48 8.01
N LEU A 179 -17.58 -2.61 8.28
CA LEU A 179 -16.20 -2.98 8.57
C LEU A 179 -15.84 -2.61 10.03
N ASP A 180 -15.05 -3.47 10.67
CA ASP A 180 -14.35 -3.19 11.92
C ASP A 180 -12.87 -2.96 11.60
N ILE A 181 -12.38 -1.76 11.89
CA ILE A 181 -10.98 -1.39 11.71
C ILE A 181 -10.31 -1.31 13.06
N GLN A 182 -9.31 -2.17 13.26
CA GLN A 182 -8.50 -2.21 14.46
C GLN A 182 -7.16 -1.58 14.18
N VAL A 183 -6.83 -0.53 14.93
CA VAL A 183 -5.57 0.19 14.84
C VAL A 183 -4.84 0.08 16.17
N SER A 184 -3.64 -0.45 16.13
CA SER A 184 -2.78 -0.55 17.30
C SER A 184 -1.38 -0.04 16.99
N VAL A 185 -0.70 0.40 18.04
CA VAL A 185 0.69 0.87 17.99
C VAL A 185 1.55 -0.08 18.79
N SER A 186 2.72 -0.45 18.26
CA SER A 186 3.71 -1.27 18.97
C SER A 186 5.05 -0.55 18.96
N GLY A 187 5.52 -0.14 20.13
CA GLY A 187 6.72 0.69 20.25
C GLY A 187 6.58 2.07 19.56
N PRO A 188 7.69 2.76 19.26
CA PRO A 188 7.63 4.12 18.74
C PRO A 188 7.29 4.22 17.25
N GLU A 189 7.49 3.16 16.45
CA GLU A 189 7.59 3.27 14.98
C GLU A 189 6.74 2.26 14.20
N MET A 190 5.87 1.49 14.87
CA MET A 190 5.01 0.52 14.19
C MET A 190 3.53 0.78 14.46
N ILE A 191 2.76 0.85 13.37
CA ILE A 191 1.29 0.85 13.39
C ILE A 191 0.81 -0.37 12.64
N ARG A 192 -0.16 -1.07 13.23
CA ARG A 192 -0.89 -2.15 12.58
C ARG A 192 -2.34 -1.75 12.42
N MET A 193 -2.80 -1.77 11.17
CA MET A 193 -4.20 -1.59 10.81
C MET A 193 -4.74 -2.92 10.28
N THR A 194 -5.83 -3.41 10.87
CA THR A 194 -6.52 -4.62 10.41
C THR A 194 -7.97 -4.25 10.08
N ILE A 195 -8.41 -4.58 8.87
CA ILE A 195 -9.77 -4.26 8.39
C ILE A 195 -10.53 -5.57 8.21
N ARG A 196 -11.61 -5.74 8.97
CA ARG A 196 -12.45 -6.94 8.98
C ARG A 196 -13.87 -6.64 8.55
N ASP A 197 -14.54 -7.65 8.01
CA ASP A 197 -15.99 -7.68 7.98
C ASP A 197 -16.52 -7.80 9.42
N ALA A 198 -17.38 -6.87 9.83
CA ALA A 198 -17.94 -6.85 11.18
C ALA A 198 -19.03 -7.93 11.38
N SER A 199 -19.57 -8.50 10.30
CA SER A 199 -20.70 -9.43 10.31
C SER A 199 -20.29 -10.88 10.11
N ALA A 200 -19.13 -11.13 9.51
CA ALA A 200 -18.66 -12.48 9.22
C ALA A 200 -17.15 -12.63 9.39
N THR A 201 -16.72 -13.83 9.79
CA THR A 201 -15.29 -14.17 9.83
C THR A 201 -14.78 -14.47 8.43
N ARG A 202 -13.63 -13.90 8.10
CA ARG A 202 -12.96 -14.02 6.81
C ARG A 202 -11.59 -14.65 6.99
N TYR A 203 -11.01 -15.18 5.91
CA TYR A 203 -9.73 -15.87 5.99
C TYR A 203 -8.62 -14.89 6.38
N GLU A 204 -7.96 -15.19 7.50
CA GLU A 204 -6.71 -14.57 7.92
C GLU A 204 -5.56 -15.56 7.69
N VAL A 205 -4.44 -15.06 7.18
CA VAL A 205 -3.26 -15.90 6.96
C VAL A 205 -2.80 -16.44 8.32
N PRO A 206 -2.69 -17.77 8.52
CA PRO A 206 -2.35 -18.37 9.80
C PRO A 206 -0.83 -18.31 10.04
N VAL A 207 -0.30 -17.09 10.13
CA VAL A 207 1.10 -16.82 10.49
C VAL A 207 1.18 -16.28 11.91
N LEU A 208 2.14 -16.75 12.69
CA LEU A 208 2.44 -16.16 13.98
C LEU A 208 2.99 -14.76 13.76
N ILE A 209 2.22 -13.76 14.18
CA ILE A 209 2.65 -12.36 14.16
C ILE A 209 3.00 -11.98 15.59
N HIS A 210 4.29 -11.78 15.86
CA HIS A 210 4.72 -11.19 17.13
C HIS A 210 4.31 -9.72 17.15
N TRP A 211 3.20 -9.44 17.84
CA TRP A 211 2.65 -8.10 17.97
C TRP A 211 2.30 -7.84 19.43
N ASP A 212 2.93 -6.82 20.01
CA ASP A 212 2.63 -6.36 21.36
C ASP A 212 2.11 -4.92 21.29
N PRO A 213 0.78 -4.72 21.39
CA PRO A 213 0.17 -3.41 21.33
C PRO A 213 0.45 -2.64 22.63
N LEU A 214 1.60 -1.95 22.68
CA LEU A 214 2.02 -1.16 23.82
C LEU A 214 2.63 0.17 23.38
N VAL A 215 2.08 1.27 23.91
CA VAL A 215 2.71 2.59 23.85
C VAL A 215 3.44 2.80 25.18
N SER A 216 4.76 2.65 25.17
CA SER A 216 5.58 2.93 26.34
C SER A 216 5.61 4.44 26.61
N THR A 217 5.39 4.86 27.85
CA THR A 217 5.58 6.28 28.25
C THR A 217 7.04 6.71 28.15
N ALA A 218 7.99 5.78 28.24
CA ALA A 218 9.41 6.04 28.06
C ALA A 218 9.79 6.28 26.58
N PHE A 219 9.01 5.74 25.64
CA PHE A 219 9.24 5.85 24.20
C PHE A 219 7.93 6.19 23.49
N PRO A 220 7.53 7.47 23.46
CA PRO A 220 6.27 7.87 22.82
C PRO A 220 6.27 7.53 21.33
N ALA A 221 5.08 7.30 20.79
CA ALA A 221 4.89 7.01 19.37
C ALA A 221 5.38 8.18 18.49
N ARG A 222 6.26 7.84 17.53
CA ARG A 222 6.81 8.75 16.50
C ARG A 222 5.96 8.78 15.24
N ILE A 223 4.98 7.91 15.15
CA ILE A 223 3.98 7.87 14.08
C ILE A 223 2.59 7.87 14.68
N LYS A 224 1.65 8.46 13.93
CA LYS A 224 0.26 8.59 14.33
C LYS A 224 -0.64 8.17 13.19
N PHE A 225 -1.67 7.39 13.54
CA PHE A 225 -2.79 7.09 12.66
C PHE A 225 -3.89 8.15 12.81
N GLU A 226 -4.50 8.53 11.70
CA GLU A 226 -5.64 9.43 11.64
C GLU A 226 -6.67 8.89 10.65
N MET A 227 -7.94 8.86 11.06
CA MET A 227 -9.04 8.77 10.11
C MET A 227 -9.15 10.12 9.41
N THR A 228 -9.24 10.08 8.08
CA THR A 228 -9.43 11.26 7.24
C THR A 228 -10.77 11.22 6.56
N GLN A 229 -11.24 12.35 6.06
CA GLN A 229 -12.49 12.44 5.31
C GLN A 229 -12.30 13.39 4.13
N ASN A 230 -12.81 13.03 2.97
CA ASN A 230 -12.84 13.92 1.82
C ASN A 230 -14.14 14.75 1.77
N GLU A 231 -14.27 15.60 0.75
CA GLU A 231 -15.42 16.49 0.58
C GLU A 231 -16.76 15.76 0.34
N TYR A 232 -16.72 14.49 -0.08
CA TYR A 232 -17.91 13.65 -0.30
C TYR A 232 -18.30 12.83 0.93
N GLY A 233 -17.65 13.06 2.08
CA GLY A 233 -17.93 12.34 3.31
C GLY A 233 -17.33 10.93 3.38
N GLN A 234 -16.51 10.54 2.40
CA GLN A 234 -15.80 9.26 2.37
C GLN A 234 -14.57 9.32 3.27
N ASN A 235 -14.40 8.30 4.10
CA ASN A 235 -13.30 8.18 5.03
C ASN A 235 -12.12 7.42 4.43
N GLY A 236 -10.94 7.98 4.64
CA GLY A 236 -9.66 7.36 4.34
C GLY A 236 -8.82 7.18 5.61
N PHE A 237 -7.57 6.79 5.39
CA PHE A 237 -6.59 6.49 6.41
C PHE A 237 -5.34 7.32 6.15
N ARG A 238 -4.77 7.90 7.21
CA ARG A 238 -3.49 8.58 7.14
C ARG A 238 -2.57 8.11 8.25
N VAL A 239 -1.33 7.82 7.89
CA VAL A 239 -0.22 7.65 8.83
C VAL A 239 0.79 8.75 8.57
N LYS A 240 1.15 9.48 9.63
CA LYS A 240 2.14 10.56 9.56
C LYS A 240 3.12 10.49 10.71
N ARG A 241 4.29 11.10 10.52
CA ARG A 241 5.27 11.29 11.59
C ARG A 241 4.76 12.34 12.59
N THR A 242 5.00 12.13 13.88
CA THR A 242 4.55 13.09 14.92
C THR A 242 5.48 14.29 15.04
N ASP A 243 6.76 14.13 14.73
CA ASP A 243 7.79 15.18 14.79
C ASP A 243 7.74 16.11 13.56
N THR A 244 7.87 15.55 12.36
CA THR A 244 7.96 16.33 11.11
C THR A 244 6.61 16.58 10.46
N GLN A 245 5.54 15.93 10.94
CA GLN A 245 4.22 15.90 10.30
C GLN A 245 4.21 15.33 8.87
N SER A 246 5.33 14.71 8.43
CA SER A 246 5.41 14.13 7.09
C SER A 246 4.44 12.97 6.95
N ILE A 247 3.66 12.99 5.87
CA ILE A 247 2.71 11.94 5.52
C ILE A 247 3.46 10.74 4.94
N LEU A 248 3.18 9.55 5.46
CA LEU A 248 3.87 8.30 5.12
C LEU A 248 2.96 7.36 4.34
N PHE A 249 1.67 7.43 4.63
CA PHE A 249 0.59 6.70 4.01
C PHE A 249 -0.65 7.57 4.07
N ASP A 250 -1.34 7.75 2.97
CA ASP A 250 -2.53 8.60 2.91
C ASP A 250 -3.47 8.18 1.78
N THR A 251 -4.65 7.72 2.17
CA THR A 251 -5.70 7.31 1.24
C THR A 251 -6.80 8.37 1.08
N SER A 252 -6.70 9.52 1.75
CA SER A 252 -7.78 10.52 1.84
C SER A 252 -8.27 10.98 0.47
N PHE A 253 -7.33 11.27 -0.44
CA PHE A 253 -7.65 11.75 -1.78
C PHE A 253 -8.30 10.67 -2.65
N PHE A 254 -8.04 9.40 -2.36
CA PHE A 254 -8.56 8.24 -3.09
C PHE A 254 -9.52 7.40 -2.25
N ALA A 255 -10.22 8.02 -1.29
CA ALA A 255 -11.14 7.30 -0.41
C ALA A 255 -12.31 6.67 -1.18
N ASN A 256 -12.73 7.26 -2.30
CA ASN A 256 -13.67 6.69 -3.27
C ASN A 256 -13.15 5.41 -3.95
N GLY A 257 -11.84 5.19 -3.95
CA GLY A 257 -11.20 3.98 -4.47
C GLY A 257 -11.01 2.88 -3.43
N PHE A 258 -11.46 3.07 -2.19
CA PHE A 258 -11.40 2.02 -1.17
C PHE A 258 -12.56 1.04 -1.37
N VAL A 259 -12.25 -0.13 -1.92
CA VAL A 259 -13.22 -1.20 -2.20
C VAL A 259 -12.94 -2.39 -1.30
N TYR A 260 -13.97 -2.90 -0.63
CA TYR A 260 -13.88 -4.10 0.21
C TYR A 260 -15.05 -5.04 -0.11
N ASP A 261 -14.81 -5.97 -1.02
CA ASP A 261 -15.74 -6.98 -1.52
C ASP A 261 -15.30 -8.38 -1.04
N ASP A 262 -16.19 -9.37 -1.14
CA ASP A 262 -15.88 -10.76 -0.81
C ASP A 262 -14.64 -11.29 -1.54
N LYS A 263 -14.40 -10.90 -2.80
CA LYS A 263 -13.27 -11.43 -3.59
C LYS A 263 -12.35 -10.37 -4.15
N PHE A 264 -12.58 -9.11 -3.80
CA PHE A 264 -11.78 -7.99 -4.27
C PHE A 264 -11.57 -6.98 -3.15
N ILE A 265 -10.32 -6.64 -2.87
CA ILE A 265 -9.97 -5.59 -1.92
C ILE A 265 -9.00 -4.64 -2.59
N GLN A 266 -9.32 -3.35 -2.57
CA GLN A 266 -8.47 -2.31 -3.11
C GLN A 266 -8.24 -1.22 -2.08
N ILE A 267 -6.97 -0.82 -1.92
CA ILE A 267 -6.58 0.38 -1.20
C ILE A 267 -5.60 1.15 -2.07
N ILE A 268 -5.82 2.46 -2.18
CA ILE A 268 -4.95 3.37 -2.91
C ILE A 268 -4.37 4.36 -1.90
N THR A 269 -3.06 4.56 -1.93
CA THR A 269 -2.35 5.48 -1.04
C THR A 269 -1.39 6.35 -1.83
N THR A 270 -1.20 7.58 -1.38
CA THR A 270 -0.03 8.37 -1.73
C THR A 270 1.13 8.02 -0.80
N ILE A 271 2.35 8.22 -1.29
CA ILE A 271 3.59 8.03 -0.55
C ILE A 271 4.47 9.27 -0.72
N PRO A 272 5.32 9.60 0.26
CA PRO A 272 6.09 10.85 0.26
C PRO A 272 7.23 10.91 -0.76
N SER A 273 7.58 9.79 -1.40
CA SER A 273 8.66 9.76 -2.39
C SER A 273 8.45 8.67 -3.43
N ARG A 274 9.12 8.81 -4.58
CA ARG A 274 9.13 7.79 -5.64
C ARG A 274 10.03 6.58 -5.34
N ASN A 275 10.66 6.55 -4.16
CA ASN A 275 11.57 5.48 -3.77
C ASN A 275 10.81 4.36 -3.06
N ILE A 276 10.33 3.39 -3.84
CA ILE A 276 9.72 2.16 -3.33
C ILE A 276 10.73 1.02 -3.47
N TYR A 277 10.94 0.26 -2.41
CA TYR A 277 11.81 -0.92 -2.41
C TYR A 277 11.03 -2.14 -1.93
N GLU A 278 11.03 -3.21 -2.72
CA GLU A 278 10.44 -4.50 -2.35
C GLU A 278 11.53 -5.56 -2.30
N LYS A 279 11.54 -6.40 -1.27
CA LYS A 279 12.38 -7.61 -1.21
C LYS A 279 11.46 -8.83 -1.22
N ARG A 280 11.41 -9.53 -2.35
CA ARG A 280 10.78 -10.86 -2.42
C ARG A 280 11.79 -11.91 -1.96
N ARG A 281 11.40 -12.76 -1.01
CA ARG A 281 12.10 -14.03 -0.78
C ARG A 281 11.78 -14.92 -1.98
N CYS A 282 12.78 -15.26 -2.79
CA CYS A 282 12.63 -16.38 -3.71
C CYS A 282 12.41 -17.64 -2.86
N ALA A 283 11.35 -18.38 -3.13
CA ALA A 283 11.17 -19.70 -2.56
C ALA A 283 12.37 -20.57 -2.96
N THR A 284 12.99 -21.20 -1.97
CA THR A 284 14.01 -22.26 -2.14
C THR A 284 13.34 -23.59 -2.36
#